data_AF-A0A1B6IP84-F1
#
_entry.id   AF-A0A1B6IP84-F1
#
_cell.length_a   1.000
_cell.length_b   1.000
_cell.length_c   1.000
_cell.angle_alpha   90.00
_cell.angle_beta   90.00
_cell.angle_gamma   90.00
#
_symmetry.space_group_name_H-M   'P 1'
#
loop_
_entity.id
_entity.type
_entity.pdbx_description
1 polymer ?
#
loop_
_entity_poly.entity_id
_entity_poly.type
_entity_poly.pdbx_seq_one_letter_code
_entity_poly.pdbx_strand_id
1 'polypeptide(L)'
;GKLVYGVSSGDKDSLFRLDPESGILKTIGHLDYEKEKEYSLNITVFDLGHPQKSSTSYLTVVIMDNNDNAPIFQQPMASLKINENTPNGTAIFKSIATDLDSSENAQIAYSLMTDTDVFIVHPTTGVLYINSPPDREKMDKYEIRIRASDHGINKNTIETLHAESVVLIHIEDVNDNSPRFLKNFLTVNVKEDMPVGCVIAIIEATDEDLGVKGEVIYSTTSNQSFAVDHLSGVMRLTKSLDYEGK
;
A
#
# COMPACT_ATOMS: atom_id res chain seq x y z
N GLY A 1 -41.42 -1.24 55.61
CA GLY A 1 -42.36 -0.34 54.90
C GLY A 1 -42.09 -0.43 53.41
N LYS A 2 -43.04 0.00 52.58
CA LYS A 2 -42.83 0.10 51.12
C LYS A 2 -41.72 1.12 50.83
N LEU A 3 -40.83 0.79 49.91
CA LEU A 3 -39.73 1.66 49.46
C LEU A 3 -39.97 2.11 48.03
N VAL A 4 -39.44 3.29 47.67
CA VAL A 4 -39.48 3.85 46.33
C VAL A 4 -38.06 4.17 45.88
N TYR A 5 -37.68 3.66 44.71
CA TYR A 5 -36.34 3.84 44.13
C TYR A 5 -36.34 4.92 43.04
N GLY A 6 -35.25 5.67 42.94
CA GLY A 6 -35.04 6.63 41.85
C GLY A 6 -33.56 6.87 41.55
N VAL A 7 -33.28 7.35 40.33
CA VAL A 7 -31.97 7.89 39.95
C VAL A 7 -32.03 9.40 40.14
N SER A 8 -31.22 9.93 41.05
CA SER A 8 -31.22 11.36 41.41
C SER A 8 -30.23 12.18 40.58
N SER A 9 -29.15 11.56 40.08
CA SER A 9 -28.16 12.19 39.20
C SER A 9 -27.25 11.14 38.56
N GLY A 10 -26.41 11.54 37.60
CA GLY A 10 -25.39 10.67 36.99
C GLY A 10 -25.78 10.08 35.63
N ASP A 11 -27.08 10.07 35.30
CA ASP A 11 -27.57 9.70 33.97
C ASP A 11 -27.64 10.94 33.04
N LYS A 12 -26.47 11.40 32.59
CA LYS A 12 -26.35 12.63 31.79
C LYS A 12 -26.99 12.53 30.40
N ASP A 13 -27.13 11.33 29.87
CA ASP A 13 -27.66 11.04 28.53
C ASP A 13 -29.10 10.50 28.56
N SER A 14 -29.72 10.40 29.75
CA SER A 14 -31.08 9.84 29.95
C SER A 14 -31.24 8.42 29.39
N LEU A 15 -30.23 7.58 29.58
CA LEU A 15 -30.15 6.22 29.03
C LEU A 15 -30.63 5.15 30.02
N PHE A 16 -30.87 5.50 31.28
CA PHE A 16 -31.21 4.55 32.33
C PHE A 16 -32.57 4.85 32.96
N ARG A 17 -33.31 3.79 33.26
CA ARG A 17 -34.57 3.88 34.00
C ARG A 17 -34.58 2.88 35.14
N LEU A 18 -34.70 3.41 36.37
CA LEU A 18 -34.86 2.61 37.56
C LEU A 18 -36.35 2.43 37.87
N ASP A 19 -36.81 1.20 37.95
CA ASP A 19 -38.19 0.90 38.31
C ASP A 19 -38.42 1.24 39.80
N PRO A 20 -39.41 2.10 40.12
CA PRO A 20 -39.58 2.64 41.46
C PRO A 20 -40.08 1.64 42.49
N GLU A 21 -40.65 0.50 42.08
CA GLU A 21 -41.17 -0.51 43.00
C GLU A 21 -40.25 -1.72 43.16
N SER A 22 -39.68 -2.20 42.05
CA SER A 22 -38.82 -3.39 42.02
C SER A 22 -37.32 -3.06 42.20
N GLY A 23 -36.92 -1.81 41.96
CA GLY A 23 -35.51 -1.41 41.97
C GLY A 23 -34.70 -1.96 40.79
N ILE A 24 -35.34 -2.48 39.74
CA ILE A 24 -34.66 -2.98 38.54
C ILE A 24 -34.24 -1.78 37.67
N LEU A 25 -32.95 -1.66 37.41
CA LEU A 25 -32.39 -0.70 36.45
C LEU A 25 -32.44 -1.30 35.04
N LYS A 26 -32.94 -0.53 34.07
CA LYS A 26 -32.97 -0.90 32.65
C LYS A 26 -32.30 0.17 31.81
N THR A 27 -31.67 -0.25 30.72
CA THR A 27 -31.27 0.66 29.64
C THR A 27 -32.49 0.99 28.78
N ILE A 28 -32.63 2.25 28.40
CA ILE A 28 -33.73 2.76 27.56
C ILE A 28 -33.23 3.48 26.30
N GLY A 29 -31.91 3.59 26.12
CA GLY A 29 -31.26 4.11 24.92
C GLY A 29 -30.04 3.29 24.53
N HIS A 30 -29.33 3.74 23.50
CA HIS A 30 -28.13 3.07 23.00
C HIS A 30 -26.91 3.47 23.82
N LEU A 31 -26.18 2.47 24.33
CA LEU A 31 -24.90 2.67 24.99
C LEU A 31 -23.79 2.57 23.93
N ASP A 32 -22.82 3.46 24.03
CA ASP A 32 -21.74 3.63 23.07
C ASP A 32 -20.45 3.87 23.87
N TYR A 33 -19.49 2.95 23.72
CA TYR A 33 -18.26 2.94 24.52
C TYR A 33 -17.33 4.09 24.12
N GLU A 34 -17.29 4.43 22.83
CA GLU A 34 -16.51 5.51 22.23
C GLU A 34 -17.01 6.87 22.73
N LYS A 35 -18.31 6.98 23.00
CA LYS A 35 -18.93 8.18 23.57
C LYS A 35 -18.77 8.28 25.09
N GLU A 36 -19.11 7.22 25.83
CA GLU A 36 -19.04 7.21 27.30
C GLU A 36 -18.73 5.82 27.87
N LYS A 37 -17.61 5.71 28.58
CA LYS A 37 -17.11 4.42 29.11
C LYS A 37 -17.69 4.03 30.47
N GLU A 38 -18.19 4.99 31.23
CA GLU A 38 -18.69 4.75 32.59
C GLU A 38 -19.78 5.76 32.98
N TYR A 39 -20.81 5.29 33.69
CA TYR A 39 -21.80 6.14 34.34
C TYR A 39 -21.76 5.91 35.86
N SER A 40 -21.67 6.99 36.64
CA SER A 40 -21.80 6.93 38.10
C SER A 40 -23.17 7.44 38.53
N LEU A 41 -24.12 6.52 38.69
CA LEU A 41 -25.52 6.83 38.99
C LEU A 41 -25.73 6.99 40.48
N ASN A 42 -26.30 8.13 40.91
CA ASN A 42 -26.71 8.33 42.29
C ASN A 42 -28.11 7.76 42.49
N ILE A 43 -28.20 6.61 43.14
CA ILE A 43 -29.44 5.91 43.43
C ILE A 43 -29.96 6.38 44.78
N THR A 44 -31.21 6.83 44.83
CA THR A 44 -31.87 7.22 46.07
C THR A 44 -33.06 6.32 46.34
N VAL A 45 -33.19 5.88 47.59
CA VAL A 45 -34.34 5.13 48.07
C VAL A 45 -35.06 5.93 49.14
N PHE A 46 -36.39 5.97 49.06
CA PHE A 46 -37.26 6.67 49.98
C PHE A 46 -38.22 5.68 50.67
N ASP A 47 -38.52 5.90 51.94
CA ASP A 47 -39.69 5.28 52.56
C ASP A 47 -40.97 6.11 52.27
N LEU A 48 -42.13 5.56 52.64
CA LEU A 48 -43.42 6.25 52.55
C LEU A 48 -43.89 6.76 53.93
N GLY A 49 -42.95 7.05 54.84
CA GLY A 49 -43.25 7.52 56.20
C GLY A 49 -43.57 9.01 56.27
N HIS A 50 -44.07 9.46 57.43
CA HIS A 50 -44.21 10.87 57.77
C HIS A 50 -43.51 11.16 59.12
N PRO A 51 -42.36 11.87 59.13
CA PRO A 51 -41.65 12.41 57.97
C PRO A 51 -40.97 11.30 57.13
N GLN A 52 -40.83 11.57 55.83
CA GLN A 52 -40.16 10.67 54.88
C GLN A 52 -38.65 10.66 55.15
N LYS A 53 -38.03 9.48 55.08
CA LYS A 53 -36.58 9.31 55.16
C LYS A 53 -36.04 8.74 53.85
N SER A 54 -34.78 9.06 53.57
CA SER A 54 -34.09 8.63 52.36
C SER A 54 -32.67 8.15 52.64
N SER A 55 -32.15 7.31 51.75
CA SER A 55 -30.73 6.94 51.69
C SER A 55 -30.26 6.96 50.25
N THR A 56 -28.97 7.26 50.05
CA THR A 56 -28.35 7.38 48.72
C THR A 56 -27.15 6.45 48.60
N SER A 57 -26.94 5.87 47.43
CA SER A 57 -25.74 5.09 47.08
C SER A 57 -25.35 5.32 45.63
N TYR A 58 -24.06 5.33 45.34
CA TYR A 58 -23.57 5.36 43.96
C TYR A 58 -23.55 3.96 43.37
N LEU A 59 -24.00 3.85 42.12
CA LEU A 59 -23.91 2.68 41.28
C LEU A 59 -23.05 3.02 40.06
N THR A 60 -21.91 2.37 39.93
CA THR A 60 -21.05 2.49 38.75
C THR A 60 -21.49 1.48 37.69
N VAL A 61 -21.83 1.98 36.50
CA VAL A 61 -22.11 1.19 35.31
C VAL A 61 -20.91 1.33 34.37
N VAL A 62 -20.15 0.27 34.19
CA VAL A 62 -19.02 0.21 33.25
C VAL A 62 -19.52 -0.30 31.91
N ILE A 63 -19.24 0.42 30.83
CA ILE A 63 -19.58 0.03 29.47
C ILE A 63 -18.48 -0.86 28.92
N MET A 64 -18.86 -2.01 28.37
CA MET A 64 -17.95 -2.92 27.70
C MET A 64 -17.94 -2.60 26.22
N ASP A 65 -16.73 -2.51 25.67
CA ASP A 65 -16.46 -2.21 24.28
C ASP A 65 -16.95 -3.32 23.33
N ASN A 66 -17.41 -2.93 22.14
CA ASN A 66 -17.76 -3.81 21.03
C ASN A 66 -16.90 -3.45 19.83
N ASN A 67 -16.55 -4.43 19.00
CA ASN A 67 -15.81 -4.17 17.78
C ASN A 67 -16.73 -3.60 16.68
N ASP A 68 -17.10 -2.33 16.76
CA ASP A 68 -18.03 -1.66 15.85
C ASP A 68 -17.45 -0.49 15.06
N ASN A 69 -16.17 -0.16 15.27
CA ASN A 69 -15.41 0.73 14.40
C ASN A 69 -14.41 -0.08 13.56
N ALA A 70 -14.32 0.26 12.27
CA ALA A 70 -13.32 -0.33 11.39
C ALA A 70 -12.03 0.51 11.41
N PRO A 71 -10.86 -0.08 11.14
CA PRO A 71 -9.64 0.69 10.99
C PRO A 71 -9.76 1.73 9.88
N ILE A 72 -9.19 2.91 10.07
CA ILE A 72 -9.21 4.01 9.09
C ILE A 72 -7.78 4.40 8.73
N PHE A 73 -7.45 4.36 7.43
CA PHE A 73 -6.16 4.83 6.93
C PHE A 73 -6.07 6.36 6.94
N GLN A 74 -4.95 6.89 7.43
CA GLN A 74 -4.62 8.32 7.34
C GLN A 74 -4.40 8.77 5.90
N GLN A 75 -3.86 7.87 5.07
CA GLN A 75 -3.64 8.07 3.64
C GLN A 75 -4.23 6.87 2.88
N PRO A 76 -5.52 6.93 2.49
CA PRO A 76 -6.16 5.82 1.78
C PRO A 76 -5.64 5.65 0.35
N MET A 77 -5.03 6.70 -0.22
CA MET A 77 -4.37 6.66 -1.52
C MET A 77 -3.04 7.40 -1.47
N ALA A 78 -2.00 6.80 -2.03
CA ALA A 78 -0.67 7.39 -2.16
C ALA A 78 -0.05 7.06 -3.52
N SER A 79 0.91 7.87 -3.96
CA SER A 79 1.71 7.59 -5.15
C SER A 79 3.17 7.92 -4.88
N LEU A 80 4.07 7.05 -5.32
CA LEU A 80 5.52 7.22 -5.19
C LEU A 80 6.26 6.68 -6.40
N LYS A 81 7.52 7.10 -6.50
CA LYS A 81 8.48 6.69 -7.51
C LYS A 81 9.68 6.05 -6.83
N ILE A 82 10.14 4.92 -7.34
CA ILE A 82 11.34 4.20 -6.86
C ILE A 82 12.18 3.77 -8.05
N ASN A 83 13.50 3.75 -7.93
CA ASN A 83 14.37 3.24 -9.00
C ASN A 83 14.30 1.70 -9.04
N GLU A 84 14.48 1.10 -10.20
CA GLU A 84 14.52 -0.37 -10.31
C GLU A 84 15.70 -1.00 -9.56
N ASN A 85 16.83 -0.30 -9.50
CA ASN A 85 18.00 -0.73 -8.73
C ASN A 85 17.86 -0.53 -7.21
N THR A 86 16.66 -0.21 -6.69
CA THR A 86 16.47 -0.02 -5.25
C THR A 86 16.72 -1.34 -4.51
N PRO A 87 17.60 -1.38 -3.49
CA PRO A 87 17.99 -2.63 -2.85
C PRO A 87 16.84 -3.36 -2.15
N ASN A 88 16.93 -4.69 -2.12
CA ASN A 88 16.08 -5.53 -1.27
C ASN A 88 16.18 -5.10 0.21
N GLY A 89 15.05 -5.12 0.92
CA GLY A 89 14.93 -4.71 2.31
C GLY A 89 14.76 -3.21 2.52
N THR A 90 14.70 -2.41 1.45
CA THR A 90 14.48 -0.97 1.56
C THR A 90 13.02 -0.68 1.94
N ALA A 91 12.81 0.12 2.99
CA ALA A 91 11.50 0.66 3.34
C ALA A 91 11.12 1.78 2.37
N ILE A 92 9.97 1.67 1.71
CA ILE A 92 9.56 2.61 0.66
C ILE A 92 8.31 3.41 1.00
N PHE A 93 7.45 2.89 1.87
CA PHE A 93 6.23 3.55 2.29
C PHE A 93 5.81 3.07 3.68
N LYS A 94 5.11 3.92 4.45
CA LYS A 94 4.52 3.52 5.73
C LYS A 94 3.03 3.79 5.68
N SER A 95 2.24 2.71 5.64
CA SER A 95 0.80 2.79 5.77
C SER A 95 0.44 2.93 7.25
N ILE A 96 -0.46 3.87 7.57
CA ILE A 96 -0.87 4.16 8.94
C ILE A 96 -2.39 4.13 8.98
N ALA A 97 -2.93 3.17 9.73
CA ALA A 97 -4.33 3.09 10.10
C ALA A 97 -4.51 3.26 11.61
N THR A 98 -5.70 3.73 12.00
CA THR A 98 -6.13 3.88 13.40
C THR A 98 -7.53 3.34 13.57
N ASP A 99 -7.79 2.71 14.71
CA ASP A 99 -9.10 2.22 15.11
C ASP A 99 -9.57 2.96 16.37
N LEU A 100 -10.87 3.20 16.49
CA LEU A 100 -11.46 3.94 17.61
C LEU A 100 -11.87 3.03 18.78
N ASP A 101 -11.95 1.72 18.55
CA ASP A 101 -12.28 0.75 19.59
C ASP A 101 -11.12 0.63 20.61
N SER A 102 -11.16 -0.36 21.49
CA SER A 102 -10.15 -0.57 22.52
C SER A 102 -9.56 -1.96 22.55
N SER A 103 -8.34 -2.05 23.11
CA SER A 103 -7.64 -3.32 23.31
C SER A 103 -7.51 -4.12 22.01
N GLU A 104 -7.95 -5.37 21.98
CA GLU A 104 -7.86 -6.25 20.80
C GLU A 104 -8.70 -5.73 19.61
N ASN A 105 -9.84 -5.07 19.88
CA ASN A 105 -10.67 -4.47 18.83
C ASN A 105 -9.94 -3.33 18.09
N ALA A 106 -8.97 -2.68 18.74
CA ALA A 106 -8.15 -1.64 18.11
C ALA A 106 -6.76 -2.11 17.66
N GLN A 107 -6.43 -3.39 17.83
CA GLN A 107 -5.15 -3.93 17.36
C GLN A 107 -5.21 -4.16 15.86
N ILE A 108 -4.35 -3.45 15.13
CA ILE A 108 -4.33 -3.49 13.67
C ILE A 108 -3.25 -4.45 13.17
N ALA A 109 -3.67 -5.38 12.31
CA ALA A 109 -2.81 -6.17 11.46
C ALA A 109 -2.87 -5.66 10.01
N TYR A 110 -1.71 -5.54 9.39
CA TYR A 110 -1.55 -5.16 7.99
C TYR A 110 -1.26 -6.39 7.13
N SER A 111 -1.85 -6.44 5.94
CA SER A 111 -1.58 -7.47 4.94
C SER A 111 -1.58 -6.90 3.54
N LEU A 112 -0.84 -7.57 2.65
CA LEU A 112 -0.81 -7.24 1.24
C LEU A 112 -1.92 -8.01 0.52
N MET A 113 -2.78 -7.30 -0.19
CA MET A 113 -3.85 -7.91 -1.00
C MET A 113 -3.44 -8.09 -2.45
N THR A 114 -2.45 -7.33 -2.92
CA THR A 114 -1.87 -7.49 -4.26
C THR A 114 -0.92 -8.68 -4.26
N ASP A 115 -1.08 -9.58 -5.24
CA ASP A 115 -0.19 -10.72 -5.46
C ASP A 115 1.11 -10.26 -6.14
N THR A 116 2.22 -10.27 -5.39
CA THR A 116 3.54 -9.86 -5.88
C THR A 116 4.65 -10.36 -4.96
N ASP A 117 5.77 -10.77 -5.56
CA ASP A 117 7.00 -11.11 -4.83
C ASP A 117 7.94 -9.91 -4.64
N VAL A 118 7.62 -8.76 -5.26
CA VAL A 118 8.48 -7.56 -5.28
C VAL A 118 8.34 -6.77 -4.00
N PHE A 119 7.15 -6.74 -3.39
CA PHE A 119 6.85 -5.94 -2.21
C PHE A 119 6.27 -6.79 -1.09
N ILE A 120 6.59 -6.44 0.15
CA ILE A 120 5.99 -7.02 1.36
C ILE A 120 5.61 -5.92 2.34
N VAL A 121 4.54 -6.13 3.09
CA VAL A 121 4.15 -5.22 4.18
C VAL A 121 4.42 -5.87 5.54
N HIS A 122 5.00 -5.12 6.46
CA HIS A 122 5.24 -5.60 7.81
C HIS A 122 3.91 -5.62 8.59
N PRO A 123 3.54 -6.77 9.18
CA PRO A 123 2.17 -7.03 9.63
C PRO A 123 1.71 -6.15 10.80
N THR A 124 2.62 -5.59 11.59
CA THR A 124 2.24 -4.74 12.75
C THR A 124 2.59 -3.27 12.59
N THR A 125 3.50 -2.91 11.67
CA THR A 125 4.01 -1.53 11.55
C THR A 125 3.47 -0.83 10.31
N GLY A 126 2.86 -1.58 9.38
CA GLY A 126 2.35 -1.06 8.11
C GLY A 126 3.44 -0.58 7.14
N VAL A 127 4.71 -0.83 7.44
CA VAL A 127 5.83 -0.45 6.57
C VAL A 127 5.90 -1.40 5.37
N LEU A 128 5.85 -0.83 4.17
CA LEU A 128 6.03 -1.50 2.90
C LEU A 128 7.53 -1.53 2.55
N TYR A 129 8.04 -2.72 2.27
CA TYR A 129 9.43 -2.98 1.90
C TYR A 129 9.54 -3.58 0.51
N ILE A 130 10.70 -3.40 -0.10
CA ILE A 130 11.14 -4.18 -1.26
C ILE A 130 11.58 -5.56 -0.76
N ASN A 131 11.04 -6.62 -1.37
CA ASN A 131 11.38 -8.02 -1.11
C ASN A 131 12.22 -8.64 -2.24
N SER A 132 12.00 -8.18 -3.47
CA SER A 132 12.85 -8.46 -4.62
C SER A 132 13.05 -7.16 -5.39
N PRO A 133 14.26 -6.86 -5.91
CA PRO A 133 14.47 -5.68 -6.74
C PRO A 133 13.45 -5.62 -7.88
N PRO A 134 12.76 -4.47 -8.06
CA PRO A 134 11.91 -4.27 -9.22
C PRO A 134 12.75 -4.21 -10.50
N ASP A 135 12.11 -4.46 -11.63
CA ASP A 135 12.70 -4.47 -12.97
C ASP A 135 11.70 -3.74 -13.87
N ARG A 136 12.10 -2.58 -14.38
CA ARG A 136 11.22 -1.67 -15.12
C ARG A 136 10.94 -2.21 -16.52
N GLU A 137 11.89 -2.89 -17.15
CA GLU A 137 11.73 -3.57 -18.44
C GLU A 137 10.64 -4.64 -18.38
N LYS A 138 10.49 -5.30 -17.22
CA LYS A 138 9.38 -6.24 -16.97
C LYS A 138 8.08 -5.55 -16.58
N MET A 139 8.11 -4.64 -15.61
CA MET A 139 6.92 -3.96 -15.09
C MET A 139 7.26 -2.60 -14.49
N ASP A 140 6.76 -1.54 -15.13
CA ASP A 140 7.05 -0.15 -14.78
C ASP A 140 6.14 0.43 -13.69
N LYS A 141 5.04 -0.26 -13.35
CA LYS A 141 4.00 0.23 -12.43
C LYS A 141 3.36 -0.88 -11.62
N TYR A 142 3.10 -0.56 -10.35
CA TYR A 142 2.37 -1.43 -9.43
C TYR A 142 1.22 -0.68 -8.73
N GLU A 143 0.06 -1.32 -8.65
CA GLU A 143 -1.04 -0.89 -7.79
C GLU A 143 -1.04 -1.79 -6.54
N ILE A 144 -0.45 -1.30 -5.47
CA ILE A 144 -0.31 -2.04 -4.21
C ILE A 144 -1.50 -1.76 -3.31
N ARG A 145 -2.30 -2.80 -3.02
CA ARG A 145 -3.43 -2.75 -2.10
C ARG A 145 -3.01 -3.31 -0.75
N ILE A 146 -3.08 -2.48 0.28
CA ILE A 146 -2.75 -2.84 1.67
C ILE A 146 -4.04 -2.84 2.46
N ARG A 147 -4.33 -3.96 3.13
CA ARG A 147 -5.45 -4.09 4.06
C ARG A 147 -4.97 -3.86 5.49
N ALA A 148 -5.75 -3.11 6.27
CA ALA A 148 -5.65 -3.03 7.72
C ALA A 148 -6.89 -3.69 8.30
N SER A 149 -6.70 -4.68 9.16
CA SER A 149 -7.77 -5.41 9.85
C SER A 149 -7.59 -5.29 11.35
N ASP A 150 -8.69 -5.12 12.08
CA ASP A 150 -8.69 -5.28 13.52
C ASP A 150 -8.51 -6.77 13.92
N HIS A 151 -8.41 -7.04 15.22
CA HIS A 151 -8.42 -8.39 15.77
C HIS A 151 -9.75 -8.76 16.45
N GLY A 152 -10.71 -7.83 16.49
CA GLY A 152 -12.00 -8.05 17.13
C GLY A 152 -12.98 -8.83 16.26
N ILE A 153 -14.04 -9.33 16.88
CA ILE A 153 -15.16 -9.94 16.13
C ILE A 153 -16.34 -8.99 16.23
N ASN A 154 -16.74 -8.43 15.09
CA ASN A 154 -17.94 -7.63 15.02
C ASN A 154 -19.17 -8.52 15.25
N LYS A 155 -20.03 -8.14 16.20
CA LYS A 155 -21.20 -8.93 16.60
C LYS A 155 -22.25 -9.09 15.51
N ASN A 156 -22.27 -8.18 14.53
CA ASN A 156 -23.26 -8.19 13.45
C ASN A 156 -22.80 -9.01 12.25
N THR A 157 -21.50 -8.97 11.91
CA THR A 157 -20.94 -9.68 10.74
C THR A 157 -20.29 -11.01 11.10
N ILE A 158 -19.89 -11.21 12.37
CA ILE A 158 -19.11 -12.36 12.83
C ILE A 158 -17.74 -12.41 12.12
N GLU A 159 -17.20 -11.25 11.76
CA GLU A 159 -15.92 -11.07 11.08
C GLU A 159 -15.14 -9.90 11.71
N THR A 160 -13.83 -9.84 11.45
CA THR A 160 -13.01 -8.67 11.74
C THR A 160 -13.41 -7.51 10.81
N LEU A 161 -13.35 -6.28 11.30
CA LEU A 161 -13.52 -5.12 10.44
C LEU A 161 -12.19 -4.75 9.81
N HIS A 162 -12.26 -4.16 8.63
CA HIS A 162 -11.08 -3.84 7.86
C HIS A 162 -11.31 -2.66 6.93
N ALA A 163 -10.20 -2.05 6.52
CA ALA A 163 -10.14 -1.08 5.45
C ALA A 163 -9.01 -1.42 4.49
N GLU A 164 -9.03 -0.79 3.32
CA GLU A 164 -8.00 -0.94 2.29
C GLU A 164 -7.43 0.44 1.91
N SER A 165 -6.13 0.45 1.59
CA SER A 165 -5.42 1.60 1.02
C SER A 165 -4.73 1.18 -0.28
N VAL A 166 -4.60 2.14 -1.20
CA VAL A 166 -3.97 1.93 -2.50
C VAL A 166 -2.71 2.78 -2.63
N VAL A 167 -1.60 2.14 -2.96
CA VAL A 167 -0.30 2.77 -3.17
C VAL A 167 0.13 2.53 -4.62
N LEU A 168 0.16 3.59 -5.42
CA LEU A 168 0.61 3.56 -6.81
C LEU A 168 2.12 3.76 -6.89
N ILE A 169 2.85 2.71 -7.26
CA ILE A 169 4.30 2.73 -7.36
C ILE A 169 4.70 2.79 -8.83
N HIS A 170 5.50 3.80 -9.18
CA HIS A 170 6.14 3.93 -10.48
C HIS A 170 7.61 3.54 -10.37
N ILE A 171 8.06 2.63 -11.23
CA ILE A 171 9.47 2.25 -11.31
C ILE A 171 10.18 3.21 -12.26
N GLU A 172 11.21 3.85 -11.77
CA GLU A 172 12.09 4.73 -12.54
C GLU A 172 13.26 3.92 -13.09
N ASP A 173 13.51 4.21 -14.37
CA ASP A 173 14.52 3.59 -15.20
C ASP A 173 15.95 3.89 -14.72
N VAL A 174 16.83 2.91 -14.87
CA VAL A 174 18.26 2.92 -14.62
C VAL A 174 18.93 2.32 -15.86
N ASN A 175 20.14 2.79 -16.21
CA ASN A 175 20.87 2.16 -17.30
C ASN A 175 21.53 0.88 -16.80
N ASP A 176 20.82 -0.24 -16.89
CA ASP A 176 21.28 -1.55 -16.46
C ASP A 176 21.26 -2.60 -17.59
N ASN A 177 20.67 -2.26 -18.73
CA ASN A 177 20.80 -3.02 -19.95
C ASN A 177 22.01 -2.55 -20.76
N SER A 178 22.39 -3.34 -21.76
CA SER A 178 23.49 -3.00 -22.65
C SER A 178 23.05 -3.22 -24.09
N PRO A 179 23.55 -2.42 -25.05
CA PRO A 179 23.14 -2.56 -26.43
C PRO A 179 23.47 -3.96 -26.95
N ARG A 180 22.48 -4.66 -27.49
CA ARG A 180 22.63 -5.98 -28.09
C ARG A 180 22.37 -5.93 -29.59
N PHE A 181 23.26 -6.52 -30.39
CA PHE A 181 23.00 -6.72 -31.81
C PHE A 181 21.86 -7.71 -32.02
N LEU A 182 21.00 -7.47 -33.02
CA LEU A 182 19.95 -8.43 -33.40
C LEU A 182 20.53 -9.75 -33.94
N LYS A 183 21.75 -9.70 -34.49
CA LYS A 183 22.49 -10.86 -35.00
C LYS A 183 23.94 -10.80 -34.54
N ASN A 184 24.44 -11.90 -33.98
CA ASN A 184 25.82 -12.02 -33.50
C ASN A 184 26.86 -12.00 -34.63
N PHE A 185 26.45 -12.39 -35.84
CA PHE A 185 27.26 -12.31 -37.04
C PHE A 185 26.36 -11.99 -38.23
N LEU A 186 26.87 -11.15 -39.13
CA LEU A 186 26.22 -10.80 -40.38
C LEU A 186 27.21 -11.01 -41.52
N THR A 187 26.90 -11.93 -42.42
CA THR A 187 27.68 -12.15 -43.64
C THR A 187 26.98 -11.43 -44.79
N VAL A 188 27.72 -10.55 -45.46
CA VAL A 188 27.26 -9.87 -46.68
C VAL A 188 28.26 -10.17 -47.79
N ASN A 189 27.73 -10.62 -48.93
CA ASN A 189 28.52 -10.78 -50.14
C ASN A 189 28.45 -9.48 -50.94
N VAL A 190 29.60 -8.85 -51.15
CA VAL A 190 29.75 -7.62 -51.95
C VAL A 190 30.56 -7.92 -53.19
N LYS A 191 30.22 -7.27 -54.31
CA LYS A 191 31.03 -7.36 -55.54
C LYS A 191 32.14 -6.32 -55.50
N GLU A 192 33.27 -6.63 -56.13
CA GLU A 192 34.42 -5.70 -56.16
C GLU A 192 34.14 -4.42 -56.97
N ASP A 193 33.28 -4.52 -57.99
CA ASP A 193 32.88 -3.43 -58.87
C ASP A 193 31.84 -2.48 -58.25
N MET A 194 31.46 -2.71 -56.99
CA MET A 194 30.44 -1.93 -56.32
C MET A 194 30.93 -0.47 -56.12
N PRO A 195 30.14 0.54 -56.49
CA PRO A 195 30.55 1.93 -56.34
C PRO A 195 30.83 2.33 -54.89
N VAL A 196 31.83 3.20 -54.70
CA VAL A 196 32.08 3.85 -53.41
C VAL A 196 30.85 4.65 -52.99
N GLY A 197 30.50 4.55 -51.71
CA GLY A 197 29.33 5.18 -51.10
C GLY A 197 28.09 4.28 -51.05
N CYS A 198 28.08 3.14 -51.75
CA CYS A 198 26.99 2.17 -51.67
C CYS A 198 26.83 1.60 -50.25
N VAL A 199 25.57 1.40 -49.86
CA VAL A 199 25.21 0.71 -48.61
C VAL A 199 25.45 -0.77 -48.79
N ILE A 200 26.20 -1.38 -47.88
CA ILE A 200 26.49 -2.81 -47.91
C ILE A 200 25.71 -3.59 -46.86
N ALA A 201 25.41 -2.95 -45.73
CA ALA A 201 24.67 -3.58 -44.65
C ALA A 201 23.96 -2.52 -43.80
N ILE A 202 22.95 -2.96 -43.07
CA ILE A 202 22.38 -2.21 -41.94
C ILE A 202 22.63 -3.08 -40.71
N ILE A 203 23.37 -2.52 -39.75
CA ILE A 203 23.66 -3.17 -38.49
C ILE A 203 22.63 -2.67 -37.49
N GLU A 204 21.89 -3.59 -36.90
CA GLU A 204 20.81 -3.28 -35.96
C GLU A 204 21.18 -3.79 -34.58
N ALA A 205 20.98 -2.92 -33.59
CA ALA A 205 21.16 -3.22 -32.18
C ALA A 205 20.06 -2.49 -31.39
N THR A 206 19.71 -3.06 -30.25
CA THR A 206 18.65 -2.57 -29.39
C THR A 206 19.16 -2.52 -27.96
N ASP A 207 18.66 -1.55 -27.21
CA ASP A 207 18.81 -1.48 -25.76
C ASP A 207 17.38 -1.36 -25.17
N GLU A 208 17.14 -1.96 -24.01
CA GLU A 208 15.81 -2.03 -23.40
C GLU A 208 15.53 -0.82 -22.47
N ASP A 209 16.58 -0.06 -22.11
CA ASP A 209 16.47 1.14 -21.27
C ASP A 209 15.70 2.29 -21.96
N LEU A 210 15.16 3.21 -21.17
CA LEU A 210 14.39 4.35 -21.68
C LEU A 210 15.24 5.57 -22.08
N GLY A 211 14.81 6.22 -23.16
CA GLY A 211 15.36 7.51 -23.60
C GLY A 211 16.84 7.41 -23.98
N VAL A 212 17.64 8.39 -23.54
CA VAL A 212 19.07 8.48 -23.89
C VAL A 212 19.87 7.26 -23.37
N LYS A 213 19.40 6.59 -22.32
CA LYS A 213 20.09 5.41 -21.79
C LYS A 213 19.99 4.21 -22.73
N GLY A 214 18.89 4.12 -23.48
CA GLY A 214 18.71 3.12 -24.53
C GLY A 214 19.17 3.58 -25.92
N GLU A 215 19.80 4.75 -26.05
CA GLU A 215 20.31 5.22 -27.35
C GLU A 215 21.57 4.43 -27.76
N VAL A 216 21.52 3.83 -28.95
CA VAL A 216 22.61 3.02 -29.50
C VAL A 216 23.49 3.85 -30.41
N ILE A 217 24.82 3.78 -30.19
CA ILE A 217 25.83 4.44 -31.02
C ILE A 217 26.76 3.40 -31.65
N TYR A 218 26.89 3.43 -32.97
CA TYR A 218 27.71 2.50 -33.75
C TYR A 218 29.12 3.05 -33.99
N SER A 219 30.10 2.16 -33.96
CA SER A 219 31.46 2.43 -34.41
C SER A 219 32.04 1.21 -35.10
N THR A 220 33.05 1.41 -35.94
CA THR A 220 33.77 0.32 -36.61
C THR A 220 35.27 0.44 -36.35
N THR A 221 35.93 -0.69 -36.15
CA THR A 221 37.39 -0.79 -36.08
C THR A 221 38.02 -1.02 -37.46
N SER A 222 37.21 -1.18 -38.51
CA SER A 222 37.71 -1.28 -39.89
C SER A 222 38.47 -0.01 -40.24
N ASN A 223 39.69 -0.19 -40.69
CA ASN A 223 40.66 0.89 -40.77
C ASN A 223 40.62 1.62 -42.12
N GLN A 224 40.02 1.09 -43.20
CA GLN A 224 40.17 1.74 -44.52
C GLN A 224 39.03 1.62 -45.53
N SER A 225 38.31 0.50 -45.63
CA SER A 225 37.38 0.25 -46.76
C SER A 225 35.90 0.40 -46.42
N PHE A 226 35.56 0.50 -45.14
CA PHE A 226 34.17 0.58 -44.68
C PHE A 226 34.00 1.68 -43.62
N ALA A 227 32.81 2.29 -43.62
CA ALA A 227 32.36 3.19 -42.56
C ALA A 227 30.96 2.77 -42.11
N VAL A 228 30.67 2.99 -40.83
CA VAL A 228 29.31 2.83 -40.27
C VAL A 228 28.78 4.19 -39.84
N ASP A 229 27.54 4.48 -40.19
CA ASP A 229 26.85 5.64 -39.63
C ASP A 229 26.57 5.39 -38.15
N HIS A 230 27.06 6.31 -37.31
CA HIS A 230 27.01 6.19 -35.87
C HIS A 230 25.60 6.14 -35.26
N LEU A 231 24.56 6.64 -35.93
CA LEU A 231 23.19 6.66 -35.41
C LEU A 231 22.30 5.63 -36.10
N SER A 232 22.47 5.43 -37.40
CA SER A 232 21.59 4.57 -38.18
C SER A 232 22.11 3.15 -38.37
N GLY A 233 23.36 2.86 -37.97
CA GLY A 233 23.99 1.55 -38.18
C GLY A 233 24.22 1.19 -39.65
N VAL A 234 24.05 2.14 -40.57
CA VAL A 234 24.21 1.92 -42.01
C VAL A 234 25.69 1.80 -42.34
N MET A 235 26.10 0.65 -42.85
CA MET A 235 27.48 0.41 -43.27
C MET A 235 27.64 0.68 -44.77
N ARG A 236 28.67 1.44 -45.12
CA ARG A 236 28.99 1.87 -46.50
C ARG A 236 30.40 1.50 -46.90
N LEU A 237 30.57 1.29 -48.20
CA LEU A 237 31.88 1.16 -48.83
C LEU A 237 32.55 2.53 -48.99
N THR A 238 33.76 2.71 -48.46
CA THR A 238 34.51 3.99 -48.53
C THR A 238 35.66 3.98 -49.53
N LYS A 239 36.10 2.80 -49.96
CA LYS A 239 37.14 2.61 -50.98
C LYS A 239 36.72 1.53 -51.96
N SER A 240 37.15 1.62 -53.21
CA SER A 240 36.98 0.53 -54.17
C SER A 240 37.60 -0.75 -53.62
N LEU A 241 36.94 -1.87 -53.87
CA LEU A 241 37.47 -3.19 -53.56
C LEU A 241 38.24 -3.70 -54.79
N ASP A 242 39.28 -4.48 -54.55
CA ASP A 242 40.04 -5.17 -55.60
C ASP A 242 40.25 -6.59 -55.09
N TYR A 243 39.55 -7.55 -55.69
CA TYR A 243 39.62 -8.96 -55.28
C TYR A 243 40.96 -9.59 -55.69
N GLU A 244 41.56 -9.10 -56.76
CA GLU A 244 42.82 -9.61 -57.34
C GLU A 244 44.07 -8.94 -56.72
N GLY A 245 43.89 -7.86 -55.96
CA GLY A 245 44.95 -7.08 -55.32
C GLY A 245 45.55 -7.73 -54.07
N LYS A 246 46.85 -8.01 -54.10
CA LYS A 246 47.67 -8.40 -52.93
C LYS A 246 47.97 -7.21 -52.01
#